data_AF-A0A8S9N0Z8-F1
#
_entry.id   AF-A0A8S9N0Z8-F1
#
_cell.length_a   1.000
_cell.length_b   1.000
_cell.length_c   1.000
_cell.angle_alpha   90.00
_cell.angle_beta   90.00
_cell.angle_gamma   90.00
#
_symmetry.space_group_name_H-M   'P 1'
#
loop_
_entity.id
_entity.type
_entity.pdbx_description
1 polymer ?
#
loop_
_entity_poly.entity_id
_entity_poly.type
_entity_poly.pdbx_seq_one_letter_code
_entity_poly.pdbx_strand_id
1 'polypeptide(L)'
;MNNQTNVQICHENVSVHGPMTQSQFLGSLGINFRVDALLQNCDDEQPESLRSGYWRLVGDGEAPFWDEQTPIGMGERYLAMAIVNRNQGTPAPFQ
;
A
#
# COMPACT_ATOMS: atom_id res chain seq x y z
N MET A 1 14.27 -32.54 -29.81
CA MET A 1 14.95 -31.26 -29.53
C MET A 1 14.65 -30.91 -28.07
N ASN A 2 15.68 -30.88 -27.24
CA ASN A 2 15.57 -30.69 -25.79
C ASN A 2 15.49 -29.20 -25.41
N ASN A 3 14.78 -28.98 -24.30
CA ASN A 3 14.98 -27.98 -23.26
C ASN A 3 14.76 -26.50 -23.61
N GLN A 4 13.85 -25.88 -22.87
CA GLN A 4 14.27 -25.23 -21.62
C GLN A 4 13.08 -25.05 -20.69
N THR A 5 13.15 -25.79 -19.58
CA THR A 5 12.45 -25.52 -18.33
C THR A 5 12.61 -24.03 -17.99
N ASN A 6 11.51 -23.33 -17.71
CA ASN A 6 11.55 -22.01 -17.09
C ASN A 6 12.27 -22.15 -15.74
N VAL A 7 13.59 -21.91 -15.74
CA VAL A 7 14.38 -21.82 -14.53
C VAL A 7 13.99 -20.50 -13.86
N GLN A 8 13.18 -20.57 -12.81
CA GLN A 8 13.06 -19.45 -11.90
C GLN A 8 14.39 -19.35 -11.16
N ILE A 9 15.24 -18.40 -11.57
CA ILE A 9 16.52 -18.13 -10.92
C ILE A 9 16.21 -17.43 -9.59
N CYS A 10 15.95 -18.23 -8.56
CA CYS A 10 16.00 -17.76 -7.19
C CYS A 10 17.48 -17.70 -6.80
N HIS A 11 18.12 -16.53 -6.88
CA HIS A 11 19.41 -16.36 -6.21
C HIS A 11 19.21 -16.77 -4.74
N GLU A 12 20.04 -17.69 -4.22
CA GLU A 12 19.86 -18.31 -2.90
C GLU A 12 19.72 -17.28 -1.75
N ASN A 13 20.26 -16.07 -1.96
CA ASN A 13 20.24 -14.96 -1.02
C ASN A 13 19.08 -13.98 -1.20
N VAL A 14 18.03 -14.34 -1.95
CA VAL A 14 16.84 -13.49 -2.16
C VAL A 14 15.63 -14.09 -1.45
N SER A 15 14.81 -13.23 -0.86
CA SER A 15 13.45 -13.53 -0.38
C SER A 15 12.46 -12.52 -0.96
N VAL A 16 11.24 -13.01 -1.23
CA VAL A 16 10.14 -12.21 -1.79
C VAL A 16 8.99 -12.25 -0.80
N HIS A 17 8.40 -11.09 -0.51
CA HIS A 17 7.30 -10.93 0.44
C HIS A 17 6.13 -10.19 -0.22
N GLY A 18 4.90 -10.67 -0.01
CA GLY A 18 3.68 -10.16 -0.65
C GLY A 18 3.10 -11.11 -1.73
N PRO A 19 2.16 -10.64 -2.58
CA PRO A 19 1.61 -9.28 -2.56
C PRO A 19 0.70 -9.03 -1.36
N MET A 20 0.71 -7.78 -0.90
CA MET A 20 -0.23 -7.22 0.09
C MET A 20 -0.98 -6.07 -0.60
N THR A 21 -2.24 -5.83 -0.25
CA THR A 21 -2.98 -4.69 -0.81
C THR A 21 -2.38 -3.36 -0.32
N GLN A 22 -2.54 -2.27 -1.09
CA GLN A 22 -2.06 -0.95 -0.68
C GLN A 22 -2.70 -0.51 0.64
N SER A 23 -3.98 -0.79 0.83
CA SER A 23 -4.72 -0.53 2.08
C SER A 23 -4.06 -1.24 3.27
N GLN A 24 -3.77 -2.53 3.15
CA GLN A 24 -3.07 -3.32 4.17
C GLN A 24 -1.65 -2.81 4.43
N PHE A 25 -0.88 -2.53 3.37
CA PHE A 25 0.51 -2.09 3.50
C PHE A 25 0.62 -0.75 4.22
N LEU A 26 -0.15 0.25 3.78
CA LEU A 26 -0.16 1.58 4.41
C LEU A 26 -0.77 1.53 5.81
N GLY A 27 -1.81 0.71 6.01
CA GLY A 27 -2.42 0.46 7.31
C GLY A 27 -1.41 -0.07 8.33
N SER A 28 -0.64 -1.10 7.95
CA SER A 28 0.40 -1.69 8.80
C SER A 28 1.60 -0.76 9.06
N LEU A 29 1.84 0.23 8.19
CA LEU A 29 2.81 1.31 8.43
C LEU A 29 2.26 2.44 9.30
N GLY A 30 0.99 2.37 9.72
CA GLY A 30 0.38 3.33 10.63
C GLY A 30 -0.15 4.60 9.98
N ILE A 31 -0.55 4.54 8.70
CA ILE A 31 -1.12 5.72 8.00
C ILE A 31 -2.33 6.31 8.73
N ASN A 32 -3.11 5.48 9.43
CA ASN A 32 -4.29 5.91 10.20
C ASN A 32 -3.89 6.87 11.34
N PHE A 33 -2.84 6.55 12.09
CA PHE A 33 -2.33 7.43 13.13
C PHE A 33 -1.78 8.73 12.55
N ARG A 34 -1.17 8.66 11.36
CA ARG A 34 -0.61 9.84 10.70
C ARG A 34 -1.71 10.78 10.20
N VAL A 35 -2.79 10.26 9.59
CA VAL A 35 -3.88 11.11 9.12
C VAL A 35 -4.59 11.79 10.28
N ASP A 36 -4.81 11.08 11.40
CA ASP A 36 -5.41 11.65 12.60
C ASP A 36 -4.57 12.80 13.17
N ALA A 37 -3.25 12.62 13.25
CA ALA A 37 -2.34 13.65 13.74
C ALA A 37 -2.27 14.87 12.79
N LEU A 38 -2.35 14.65 11.48
CA LEU A 38 -2.35 15.74 10.50
C LEU A 38 -3.66 16.55 10.58
N LEU A 39 -4.81 15.88 10.70
CA LEU A 39 -6.13 16.53 10.80
C LEU A 39 -6.24 17.47 12.01
N GLN A 40 -5.53 17.19 13.10
CA GLN A 40 -5.50 18.05 14.29
C GLN A 40 -4.81 19.40 14.05
N ASN A 41 -4.00 19.53 13.01
CA ASN A 41 -3.17 20.70 12.73
C ASN A 41 -3.53 21.39 11.41
N CYS A 42 -4.67 21.03 10.80
CA CYS A 42 -5.09 21.56 9.52
C CYS A 42 -5.81 22.92 9.64
N ASP A 43 -5.53 23.81 8.68
CA ASP A 43 -6.32 25.02 8.40
C ASP A 43 -7.52 24.69 7.50
N ASP A 44 -8.50 25.59 7.37
CA ASP A 44 -9.85 25.37 6.80
C ASP A 44 -9.97 24.42 5.57
N GLU A 45 -9.14 24.54 4.51
CA GLU A 45 -9.25 23.71 3.28
C GLU A 45 -8.44 22.41 3.32
N GLN A 46 -7.51 22.27 4.26
CA GLN A 46 -6.60 21.14 4.33
C GLN A 46 -7.24 19.81 4.78
N PRO A 47 -8.25 19.77 5.68
CA PRO A 47 -8.87 18.52 6.14
C PRO A 47 -9.53 17.77 4.99
N GLU A 48 -10.21 18.48 4.10
CA GLU A 48 -10.92 17.86 2.99
C GLU A 48 -9.94 17.26 1.98
N SER A 49 -8.91 18.03 1.59
CA SER A 49 -7.84 17.55 0.71
C SER A 49 -7.12 16.33 1.30
N LEU A 50 -6.88 16.33 2.62
CA LEU A 50 -6.23 15.24 3.32
C LEU A 50 -7.12 13.99 3.39
N ARG A 51 -8.40 14.13 3.71
CA ARG A 51 -9.37 13.02 3.74
C ARG A 51 -9.55 12.40 2.36
N SER A 52 -9.65 13.21 1.31
CA SER A 52 -9.74 12.77 -0.08
C SER A 52 -8.48 12.01 -0.50
N GLY A 53 -7.29 12.54 -0.21
CA GLY A 53 -6.02 11.87 -0.49
C GLY A 53 -5.86 10.54 0.28
N TYR A 54 -6.25 10.52 1.55
CA TYR A 54 -6.26 9.30 2.36
C TYR A 54 -7.22 8.25 1.78
N TRP A 55 -8.46 8.62 1.45
CA TRP A 55 -9.42 7.71 0.85
C TRP A 55 -8.91 7.14 -0.47
N ARG A 56 -8.30 7.97 -1.32
CA ARG A 56 -7.71 7.52 -2.57
C ARG A 56 -6.63 6.44 -2.35
N LEU A 57 -5.87 6.50 -1.26
CA LEU A 57 -4.81 5.55 -0.97
C LEU A 57 -5.31 4.25 -0.33
N VAL A 58 -6.28 4.30 0.59
CA VAL A 58 -6.65 3.12 1.40
C VAL A 58 -8.09 2.66 1.19
N GLY A 59 -8.94 3.50 0.63
CA GLY A 59 -10.33 3.16 0.33
C GLY A 59 -10.44 2.17 -0.82
N ASP A 60 -11.60 1.56 -0.95
CA ASP A 60 -11.99 0.73 -2.08
C ASP A 60 -13.24 1.31 -2.73
N GLY A 61 -13.28 1.29 -4.07
CA GLY A 61 -14.40 1.81 -4.84
C GLY A 61 -14.64 3.31 -4.66
N GLU A 62 -15.90 3.72 -4.84
CA GLU A 62 -16.32 5.12 -4.69
C GLU A 62 -16.29 5.54 -3.21
N ALA A 63 -16.02 6.83 -2.97
CA ALA A 63 -16.03 7.36 -1.61
C ALA A 63 -17.48 7.45 -1.08
N PRO A 64 -17.83 6.76 0.02
CA PRO A 64 -19.22 6.67 0.49
C PRO A 64 -19.81 7.98 1.04
N PHE A 65 -18.97 9.02 1.18
CA PHE A 65 -19.35 10.28 1.84
C PHE A 65 -19.14 11.51 0.96
N TRP A 66 -18.68 11.32 -0.28
CA TRP A 66 -18.30 12.42 -1.16
C TRP A 66 -19.05 12.30 -2.48
N ASP A 67 -19.46 13.44 -3.02
CA ASP A 67 -20.13 13.56 -4.31
C ASP A 67 -19.28 12.91 -5.44
N GLU A 68 -19.90 12.68 -6.61
CA GLU A 68 -19.37 11.96 -7.79
C GLU A 68 -18.00 12.45 -8.34
N GLN A 69 -17.40 13.48 -7.75
CA GLN A 69 -16.11 14.07 -8.13
C GLN A 69 -14.90 13.55 -7.35
N THR A 70 -15.09 12.63 -6.39
CA THR A 70 -13.96 12.08 -5.62
C THR A 70 -13.29 10.92 -6.35
N PRO A 71 -11.95 10.91 -6.47
CA PRO A 71 -11.24 9.79 -7.07
C PRO A 71 -11.56 8.48 -6.36
N ILE A 72 -11.73 7.41 -7.14
CA ILE A 72 -11.92 6.05 -6.60
C ILE A 72 -10.75 5.64 -5.69
N GLY A 73 -11.09 4.87 -4.67
CA GLY A 73 -10.13 4.24 -3.78
C GLY A 73 -9.24 3.23 -4.51
N MET A 74 -7.95 3.27 -4.17
CA MET A 74 -6.91 2.43 -4.78
C MET A 74 -6.42 1.32 -3.86
N GLY A 75 -6.96 1.22 -2.64
CA GLY A 75 -6.50 0.34 -1.57
C GLY A 75 -6.40 -1.13 -1.98
N GLU A 76 -7.41 -1.66 -2.67
CA GLU A 76 -7.46 -3.04 -3.15
C GLU A 76 -6.89 -3.21 -4.58
N ARG A 77 -6.68 -2.11 -5.30
CA ARG A 77 -6.24 -2.10 -6.71
C ARG A 77 -4.72 -2.10 -6.84
N TYR A 78 -4.03 -1.38 -5.96
CA TYR A 78 -2.58 -1.40 -5.90
C TYR A 78 -2.10 -2.46 -4.92
N LEU A 79 -0.97 -3.08 -5.27
CA LEU A 79 -0.32 -4.12 -4.48
C LEU A 79 1.10 -3.70 -4.15
N ALA A 80 1.57 -4.10 -2.97
CA ALA A 80 2.95 -3.93 -2.51
C ALA A 80 3.64 -5.30 -2.42
N MET A 81 4.91 -5.33 -2.82
CA MET A 81 5.79 -6.50 -2.72
C MET A 81 7.20 -6.01 -2.37
N ALA A 82 7.93 -6.80 -1.59
CA ALA A 82 9.34 -6.53 -1.29
C ALA A 82 10.22 -7.70 -1.75
N ILE A 83 11.33 -7.35 -2.40
CA ILE A 83 12.40 -8.30 -2.76
C ILE A 83 13.61 -7.86 -1.95
N VAL A 84 14.08 -8.73 -1.04
CA VAL A 84 15.16 -8.39 -0.12
C VAL A 84 16.22 -9.47 -0.08
N ASN A 85 17.39 -9.11 0.44
CA ASN A 85 18.41 -10.08 0.78
C ASN A 85 17.91 -10.93 1.97
N ARG A 86 17.94 -12.26 1.84
CA ARG A 86 17.46 -13.20 2.87
C ARG A 86 18.13 -13.00 4.23
N ASN A 87 19.36 -12.50 4.26
CA ASN A 87 20.11 -12.23 5.49
C ASN A 87 19.63 -10.98 6.25
N GLN A 88 18.72 -10.17 5.67
CA GLN A 88 18.16 -8.97 6.28
C GLN A 88 16.83 -9.23 7.02
N GLY A 89 16.34 -10.47 6.99
CA GLY A 89 15.07 -10.85 7.61
C GLY A 89 13.83 -10.40 6.81
N THR A 90 12.68 -10.40 7.47
CA THR A 90 11.40 -9.99 6.87
C THR A 90 11.27 -8.47 6.89
N PRO A 91 11.09 -7.82 5.72
CA PRO A 91 10.95 -6.36 5.65
C PRO A 91 9.64 -5.93 6.29
N ALA A 92 9.66 -4.84 7.07
CA ALA A 92 8.42 -4.22 7.51
C ALA A 92 7.63 -3.66 6.31
N PRO A 93 6.30 -3.79 6.28
CA PRO A 93 5.43 -4.41 7.27
C PRO A 93 4.99 -5.85 6.90
N PHE A 94 5.78 -6.60 6.13
CA PHE A 94 5.42 -7.93 5.60
C PHE A 94 5.60 -9.10 6.60
N GLN A 95 5.47 -8.81 7.89
CA GLN A 95 5.66 -9.78 8.98
C GLN A 95 4.49 -10.76 9.10
#